data_AF-A0A949XGU7-F1
#
_entry.id   AF-A0A949XGU7-F1
#
_cell.length_a   1.000
_cell.length_b   1.000
_cell.length_c   1.000
_cell.angle_alpha   90.00
_cell.angle_beta   90.00
_cell.angle_gamma   90.00
#
_symmetry.space_group_name_H-M   'P 1'
#
loop_
_entity.id
_entity.type
_entity.pdbx_description
1 polymer ?
#
loop_
_entity_poly.entity_id
_entity_poly.type
_entity_poly.pdbx_seq_one_letter_code
_entity_poly.pdbx_strand_id
1 'polypeptide(L)'
;MSALLKLKAKDAEDLQVISAVLQDAIAPVCDMVYRDTDRNFVLVVQRLCREQQGELNRICCAVNLDNITLTQLKGFEQQDKARMLDLLAILPDEEGVQFVFAGGARLRFTGADWALHIEDFGETWPAACSPCHDDETGQKTEKLDAGQ
;
A
#
# COMPACT_ATOMS: atom_id res chain seq x y z
N MET A 1 -4.61 13.06 -19.11
CA MET A 1 -5.66 12.65 -18.15
C MET A 1 -5.56 11.14 -18.04
N SER A 2 -4.81 10.64 -17.06
CA SER A 2 -4.82 9.21 -16.74
C SER A 2 -6.19 8.91 -16.12
N ALA A 3 -6.82 7.80 -16.51
CA ALA A 3 -8.11 7.42 -15.95
C ALA A 3 -7.94 7.08 -14.47
N LEU A 4 -8.81 7.61 -13.60
CA LEU A 4 -8.81 7.29 -12.17
C LEU A 4 -9.08 5.80 -12.00
N LEU A 5 -8.21 5.11 -11.25
CA LEU A 5 -8.34 3.68 -11.01
C LEU A 5 -9.41 3.41 -9.97
N LYS A 6 -10.27 2.44 -10.26
CA LYS A 6 -11.29 1.95 -9.33
C LYS A 6 -11.32 0.44 -9.39
N LEU A 7 -10.95 -0.21 -8.28
CA LEU A 7 -10.91 -1.67 -8.18
C LEU A 7 -11.68 -2.16 -6.96
N LYS A 8 -12.09 -3.42 -7.03
CA LYS A 8 -12.74 -4.13 -5.94
C LYS A 8 -12.11 -5.50 -5.81
N ALA A 9 -11.86 -5.95 -4.58
CA ALA A 9 -11.47 -7.31 -4.28
C ALA A 9 -12.45 -7.97 -3.31
N LYS A 10 -12.75 -9.25 -3.60
CA LYS A 10 -13.53 -10.13 -2.73
C LYS A 10 -12.86 -11.47 -2.45
N ASP A 11 -11.77 -11.77 -3.15
CA ASP A 11 -10.99 -12.98 -2.97
C ASP A 11 -9.49 -12.67 -2.98
N ALA A 12 -8.68 -13.72 -2.79
CA ALA A 12 -7.23 -13.59 -2.71
C ALA A 12 -6.57 -13.19 -4.04
N GLU A 13 -7.18 -13.52 -5.18
CA GLU A 13 -6.63 -13.19 -6.51
C GLU A 13 -6.81 -11.70 -6.80
N ASP A 14 -8.01 -11.18 -6.57
CA ASP A 14 -8.27 -9.74 -6.66
C ASP A 14 -7.38 -8.94 -5.68
N LEU A 15 -7.19 -9.49 -4.48
CA LEU A 15 -6.39 -8.85 -3.43
C LEU A 15 -4.93 -8.69 -3.85
N GLN A 16 -4.38 -9.64 -4.60
CA GLN A 16 -3.01 -9.53 -5.15
C GLN A 16 -2.88 -8.35 -6.10
N VAL A 17 -3.89 -8.11 -6.94
CA VAL A 17 -3.91 -6.97 -7.86
C VAL A 17 -3.93 -5.66 -7.07
N ILE A 18 -4.82 -5.53 -6.08
CA ILE A 18 -4.88 -4.34 -5.23
C ILE A 18 -3.59 -4.15 -4.42
N SER A 19 -3.02 -5.22 -3.89
CA SER A 19 -1.74 -5.17 -3.17
C SER A 19 -0.60 -4.65 -4.05
N ALA A 20 -0.56 -5.05 -5.32
CA ALA A 20 0.45 -4.57 -6.26
C ALA A 20 0.24 -3.07 -6.61
N VAL A 21 -1.01 -2.65 -6.80
CA VAL A 21 -1.36 -1.25 -7.10
C VAL A 21 -1.05 -0.31 -5.94
N LEU A 22 -1.22 -0.78 -4.70
CA LEU A 22 -0.98 0.00 -3.49
C LEU A 22 0.41 -0.20 -2.86
N GLN A 23 1.30 -0.93 -3.53
CA GLN A 23 2.66 -1.12 -3.04
C GLN A 23 3.42 0.22 -2.95
N ASP A 24 4.14 0.42 -1.84
CA ASP A 24 4.85 1.66 -1.48
C ASP A 24 3.92 2.89 -1.36
N ALA A 25 2.63 2.66 -1.11
CA ALA A 25 1.70 3.73 -0.81
C ALA A 25 1.98 4.28 0.59
N ILE A 26 2.01 5.61 0.70
CA ILE A 26 2.16 6.30 1.98
C ILE A 26 0.78 6.38 2.62
N ALA A 27 0.66 5.86 3.84
CA ALA A 27 -0.56 5.80 4.63
C ALA A 27 -0.39 6.63 5.92
N PRO A 28 -0.92 7.87 5.95
CA PRO A 28 -0.97 8.67 7.17
C PRO A 28 -1.91 8.04 8.20
N VAL A 29 -1.46 7.90 9.45
CA VAL A 29 -2.31 7.39 10.55
C VAL A 29 -3.47 8.36 10.86
N CYS A 30 -3.30 9.65 10.55
CA CYS A 30 -4.39 10.63 10.68
C CYS A 30 -5.58 10.35 9.77
N ASP A 31 -5.35 9.69 8.64
CA ASP A 31 -6.37 9.45 7.61
C ASP A 31 -7.04 8.07 7.76
N MET A 32 -6.75 7.36 8.86
CA MET A 32 -7.37 6.08 9.22
C MET A 32 -8.61 6.29 10.08
N VAL A 33 -9.75 5.82 9.57
CA VAL A 33 -11.05 5.88 10.24
C VAL A 33 -11.65 4.49 10.35
N TYR A 34 -11.93 4.07 11.59
CA TYR A 34 -12.67 2.84 11.89
C TYR A 34 -14.11 3.22 12.24
N ARG A 35 -15.09 2.59 11.59
CA ARG A 35 -16.52 2.77 11.88
C ARG A 35 -17.11 1.45 12.29
N ASP A 36 -17.07 1.16 13.59
CA ASP A 36 -17.58 -0.10 14.14
C ASP A 36 -19.09 -0.29 13.89
N THR A 37 -19.87 0.81 13.93
CA THR A 37 -21.31 0.79 13.64
C THR A 37 -21.60 0.32 12.20
N ASP A 38 -20.83 0.82 11.24
CA ASP A 38 -20.99 0.51 9.82
C ASP A 38 -20.17 -0.71 9.39
N ARG A 39 -19.41 -1.30 10.33
CA ARG A 39 -18.50 -2.43 10.10
C ARG A 39 -17.58 -2.19 8.91
N ASN A 40 -17.01 -0.99 8.83
CA ASN A 40 -16.05 -0.67 7.79
C ASN A 40 -14.87 0.18 8.26
N PHE A 41 -13.81 0.10 7.48
CA PHE A 41 -12.58 0.83 7.66
C PHE A 41 -12.31 1.66 6.41
N VAL A 42 -11.83 2.89 6.62
CA VAL A 42 -11.40 3.77 5.54
C VAL A 42 -10.00 4.29 5.83
N LEU A 43 -9.18 4.31 4.79
CA LEU A 43 -7.85 4.89 4.78
C LEU A 43 -7.67 5.66 3.47
N VAL A 44 -7.11 6.86 3.54
CA VAL A 44 -6.59 7.54 2.35
C VAL A 44 -5.10 7.27 2.28
N VAL A 45 -4.63 6.81 1.12
CA VAL A 45 -3.20 6.61 0.84
C VAL A 45 -2.75 7.42 -0.35
N GLN A 46 -1.44 7.62 -0.45
CA GLN A 46 -0.79 8.21 -1.61
C GLN A 46 -0.02 7.12 -2.36
N ARG A 47 -0.67 6.50 -3.35
CA ARG A 47 -0.08 5.38 -4.12
C ARG A 47 0.80 5.89 -5.25
N LEU A 48 1.73 5.04 -5.70
CA LEU A 48 2.53 5.28 -6.90
C LEU A 48 1.75 4.83 -8.15
N CYS A 49 1.73 5.66 -9.18
CA CYS A 49 1.13 5.37 -10.48
C CYS A 49 2.08 4.55 -11.37
N ARG A 50 2.43 3.33 -10.96
CA ARG A 50 3.38 2.45 -11.66
C ARG A 50 2.88 1.96 -13.02
N GLU A 51 1.57 2.01 -13.23
CA GLU A 51 0.92 1.63 -14.48
C GLU A 51 1.15 2.63 -15.62
N GLN A 52 1.63 3.84 -15.30
CA GLN A 52 1.83 4.91 -16.27
C GLN A 52 3.25 4.85 -16.85
N GLN A 53 3.38 5.05 -18.16
CA GLN A 53 4.67 5.17 -18.81
C GLN A 53 5.25 6.57 -18.59
N GLY A 54 6.54 6.66 -18.24
CA GLY A 54 7.25 7.94 -18.08
C GLY A 54 7.57 8.25 -16.62
N GLU A 55 7.32 9.51 -16.22
CA GLU A 55 7.61 9.98 -14.87
C GLU A 55 6.74 9.29 -13.82
N LEU A 56 7.37 8.84 -12.74
CA LEU A 56 6.67 8.21 -11.63
C LEU A 56 5.87 9.28 -10.87
N ASN A 57 4.55 9.16 -10.91
CA ASN A 57 3.63 10.05 -10.21
C ASN A 57 3.02 9.39 -8.98
N ARG A 58 2.46 10.21 -8.08
CA ARG A 58 1.58 9.80 -6.99
C ARG A 58 0.18 10.35 -7.21
N ILE A 59 -0.79 9.66 -6.61
CA ILE A 59 -2.19 10.08 -6.54
C ILE A 59 -2.78 9.68 -5.18
N CYS A 60 -3.76 10.44 -4.70
CA CYS A 60 -4.56 10.03 -3.55
C CYS A 60 -5.52 8.90 -3.95
N CYS A 61 -5.60 7.87 -3.11
CA CYS A 61 -6.45 6.72 -3.30
C CYS A 61 -7.20 6.43 -2.00
N ALA A 62 -8.53 6.36 -2.08
CA ALA A 62 -9.37 5.93 -0.97
C ALA A 62 -9.35 4.40 -0.92
N VAL A 63 -9.15 3.84 0.26
CA VAL A 63 -9.16 2.41 0.54
C VAL A 63 -10.27 2.16 1.54
N ASN A 64 -11.29 1.41 1.12
CA ASN A 64 -12.47 1.11 1.92
C ASN A 64 -12.57 -0.41 2.09
N LEU A 65 -12.63 -0.88 3.32
CA LEU A 65 -12.84 -2.29 3.64
C LEU A 65 -14.14 -2.45 4.41
N ASP A 66 -15.12 -3.08 3.78
CA ASP A 66 -16.45 -3.30 4.35
C ASP A 66 -16.61 -4.71 4.94
N ASN A 67 -17.65 -4.89 5.76
CA ASN A 67 -18.04 -6.15 6.42
C ASN A 67 -16.99 -6.70 7.40
N ILE A 68 -16.28 -5.81 8.10
CA ILE A 68 -15.31 -6.20 9.13
C ILE A 68 -15.98 -6.37 10.50
N THR A 69 -15.56 -7.37 11.25
CA THR A 69 -16.05 -7.67 12.60
C THR A 69 -15.03 -7.34 13.68
N LEU A 70 -13.74 -7.39 13.35
CA LEU A 70 -12.65 -7.08 14.26
C LEU A 70 -11.52 -6.38 13.52
N THR A 71 -10.92 -5.40 14.18
CA THR A 71 -9.68 -4.73 13.75
C THR A 71 -8.62 -4.92 14.81
N GLN A 72 -7.40 -5.28 14.40
CA GLN A 72 -6.25 -5.39 15.30
C GLN A 72 -5.07 -4.60 14.75
N LEU A 73 -4.52 -3.71 15.57
CA LEU A 73 -3.35 -2.90 15.25
C LEU A 73 -2.11 -3.49 15.95
N LYS A 74 -0.97 -3.49 15.26
CA LYS A 74 0.32 -3.88 15.85
C LYS A 74 1.42 -2.95 15.35
N GLY A 75 2.30 -2.52 16.25
CA GLY A 75 3.50 -1.73 15.90
C GLY A 75 3.25 -0.22 15.74
N PHE A 76 2.01 0.24 15.93
CA PHE A 76 1.65 1.65 16.02
C PHE A 76 0.34 1.84 16.78
N GLU A 77 0.09 3.08 17.20
CA GLU A 77 -1.13 3.48 17.91
C GLU A 77 -1.91 4.48 17.05
N GLN A 78 -3.24 4.41 17.08
CA GLN A 78 -4.08 5.31 16.29
C GLN A 78 -4.00 6.78 16.77
N GLN A 79 -3.54 7.02 18.00
CA GLN A 79 -3.31 8.36 18.53
C GLN A 79 -2.08 9.04 17.94
N ASP A 80 -1.16 8.28 17.34
CA ASP A 80 0.06 8.81 16.71
C ASP A 80 -0.26 9.39 15.32
N LYS A 81 -1.01 10.49 15.31
CA LYS A 81 -1.55 11.12 14.08
C LYS A 81 -0.48 11.68 13.15
N ALA A 82 0.72 11.95 13.65
CA ALA A 82 1.83 12.44 12.85
C ALA A 82 2.55 11.33 12.08
N ARG A 83 2.28 10.06 12.41
CA ARG A 83 2.97 8.93 11.83
C ARG A 83 2.51 8.65 10.40
N MET A 84 3.50 8.44 9.54
CA MET A 84 3.35 7.95 8.18
C MET A 84 3.81 6.50 8.12
N LEU A 85 3.03 5.65 7.47
CA LEU A 85 3.36 4.24 7.27
C LEU A 85 3.55 3.96 5.78
N ASP A 86 4.55 3.16 5.42
CA ASP A 86 4.72 2.71 4.04
C ASP A 86 4.10 1.33 3.87
N LEU A 87 3.08 1.22 3.02
CA LEU A 87 2.38 -0.03 2.77
C LEU A 87 3.23 -0.95 1.88
N LEU A 88 3.60 -2.12 2.40
CA LEU A 88 4.40 -3.10 1.68
C LEU A 88 3.53 -4.12 0.95
N ALA A 89 2.48 -4.60 1.61
CA ALA A 89 1.61 -5.63 1.06
C ALA A 89 0.24 -5.64 1.74
N ILE A 90 -0.76 -6.09 0.98
CA ILE A 90 -2.07 -6.51 1.48
C ILE A 90 -2.17 -8.01 1.23
N LEU A 91 -2.34 -8.77 2.30
CA LEU A 91 -2.27 -10.23 2.27
C LEU A 91 -3.60 -10.83 2.75
N PRO A 92 -4.02 -11.97 2.17
CA PRO A 92 -5.12 -12.74 2.74
C PRO A 92 -4.71 -13.27 4.11
N ASP A 93 -5.66 -13.32 5.02
CA ASP A 93 -5.52 -13.90 6.35
C ASP A 93 -6.63 -14.95 6.56
N GLU A 94 -6.45 -15.89 7.49
CA GLU A 94 -7.36 -17.04 7.67
C GLU A 94 -8.84 -16.65 7.72
N GLU A 95 -9.16 -15.51 8.33
CA GLU A 95 -10.53 -15.01 8.49
C GLU A 95 -10.69 -13.58 7.96
N GLY A 96 -9.83 -13.12 7.05
CA GLY A 96 -9.94 -11.77 6.50
C GLY A 96 -8.73 -11.28 5.73
N VAL A 97 -8.26 -10.07 6.07
CA VAL A 97 -7.24 -9.33 5.32
C VAL A 97 -6.24 -8.67 6.27
N GLN A 98 -4.97 -8.66 5.90
CA GLN A 98 -3.91 -8.01 6.66
C GLN A 98 -3.11 -7.02 5.81
N PHE A 99 -2.98 -5.79 6.28
CA PHE A 99 -2.08 -4.79 5.71
C PHE A 99 -0.76 -4.84 6.47
N VAL A 100 0.33 -4.93 5.72
CA VAL A 100 1.70 -5.02 6.23
C VAL A 100 2.45 -3.76 5.85
N PHE A 101 3.02 -3.09 6.83
CA PHE A 101 3.76 -1.85 6.64
C PHE A 101 5.25 -2.04 6.94
N ALA A 102 6.06 -1.14 6.38
CA ALA A 102 7.46 -1.02 6.73
C ALA A 102 7.64 -0.77 8.25
N GLY A 103 8.78 -1.21 8.79
CA GLY A 103 9.04 -1.13 10.23
C GLY A 103 8.21 -2.11 11.08
N GLY A 104 7.56 -3.11 10.45
CA GLY A 104 6.89 -4.22 11.14
C GLY A 104 5.50 -3.90 11.68
N ALA A 105 4.95 -2.71 11.37
CA ALA A 105 3.58 -2.35 11.68
C ALA A 105 2.58 -3.18 10.85
N ARG A 106 1.44 -3.52 11.44
CA ARG A 106 0.40 -4.35 10.81
C ARG A 106 -0.99 -3.89 11.21
N LEU A 107 -1.93 -3.98 10.27
CA LEU A 107 -3.37 -3.89 10.50
C LEU A 107 -4.01 -5.19 10.05
N ARG A 108 -4.68 -5.89 10.95
CA ARG A 108 -5.43 -7.11 10.63
C ARG A 108 -6.92 -6.84 10.76
N PHE A 109 -7.68 -7.28 9.77
CA PHE A 109 -9.12 -7.18 9.71
C PHE A 109 -9.70 -8.58 9.60
N THR A 110 -10.68 -8.88 10.44
CA THR A 110 -11.44 -10.13 10.41
C THR A 110 -12.84 -9.85 9.88
N GLY A 111 -13.37 -10.70 9.02
CA GLY A 111 -14.72 -10.63 8.48
C GLY A 111 -14.96 -11.75 7.46
N ALA A 112 -16.09 -12.46 7.56
CA ALA A 112 -16.36 -13.60 6.68
C ALA A 112 -16.61 -13.20 5.21
N ASP A 113 -17.26 -12.05 5.00
CA ASP A 113 -17.68 -11.55 3.67
C ASP A 113 -17.05 -10.18 3.39
N TRP A 114 -15.77 -10.03 3.70
CA TRP A 114 -15.05 -8.77 3.51
C TRP A 114 -15.08 -8.33 2.04
N ALA A 115 -15.10 -7.02 1.81
CA ALA A 115 -14.98 -6.45 0.48
C ALA A 115 -14.06 -5.25 0.52
N LEU A 116 -12.95 -5.32 -0.22
CA LEU A 116 -11.99 -4.22 -0.33
C LEU A 116 -12.28 -3.43 -1.61
N HIS A 117 -12.31 -2.12 -1.48
CA HIS A 117 -12.58 -1.18 -2.55
C HIS A 117 -11.50 -0.13 -2.56
N ILE A 118 -10.97 0.19 -3.75
CA ILE A 118 -10.03 1.28 -3.93
C ILE A 118 -10.49 2.22 -5.03
N GLU A 119 -10.30 3.52 -4.83
CA GLU A 119 -10.71 4.55 -5.79
C GLU A 119 -9.74 5.73 -5.73
N ASP A 120 -9.08 6.01 -6.86
CA ASP A 120 -8.26 7.20 -7.02
C ASP A 120 -9.14 8.46 -7.06
N PHE A 121 -8.64 9.55 -6.48
CA PHE A 121 -9.29 10.85 -6.56
C PHE A 121 -8.28 11.99 -6.53
N GLY A 122 -8.72 13.16 -7.02
CA GLY A 122 -7.89 14.35 -7.12
C GLY A 122 -6.97 14.32 -8.34
N GLU A 123 -5.84 15.01 -8.23
CA GLU A 123 -4.87 15.20 -9.32
C GLU A 123 -3.59 14.41 -9.03
N THR A 124 -2.89 14.00 -10.09
CA THR A 124 -1.56 13.36 -9.98
C THR A 124 -0.47 14.40 -9.77
N TRP A 125 0.54 14.09 -8.95
CA TRP A 125 1.74 14.90 -8.82
C TRP A 125 3.02 14.07 -8.94
N PRO A 126 4.16 14.66 -9.35
CA PRO A 126 5.43 13.93 -9.45
C PRO A 126 5.86 13.31 -8.11
N ALA A 127 6.27 12.04 -8.13
CA ALA A 127 6.86 11.41 -6.95
C ALA A 127 8.27 11.97 -6.74
N ALA A 128 8.54 12.52 -5.56
CA ALA A 128 9.82 13.16 -5.25
C ALA A 128 11.03 12.20 -5.32
N CYS A 129 10.82 10.89 -5.12
CA CYS A 129 11.83 9.84 -5.31
C CYS A 129 11.13 8.54 -5.76
N SER A 130 11.71 7.86 -6.76
CA SER A 130 11.51 6.40 -6.90
C SER A 130 12.14 5.70 -5.69
N PRO A 131 11.54 4.65 -5.12
CA PRO A 131 12.22 3.87 -4.09
C PRO A 131 13.52 3.32 -4.67
N CYS A 132 14.66 3.77 -4.13
CA CYS A 132 15.97 3.18 -4.40
C CYS A 132 16.00 1.82 -3.71
N HIS A 133 15.79 0.74 -4.46
CA HIS A 133 16.36 -0.52 -4.09
C HIS A 133 17.83 -0.46 -4.53
N ASP A 134 18.76 -0.51 -3.58
CA ASP A 134 20.14 -0.81 -3.89
C ASP A 134 20.18 -2.24 -4.45
N ASP A 135 20.02 -2.36 -5.77
CA ASP A 135 20.37 -3.59 -6.48
C ASP A 135 21.90 -3.71 -6.40
N GLU A 136 22.43 -4.38 -5.37
CA GLU A 136 23.82 -4.82 -5.32
C GLU A 136 24.08 -5.85 -6.43
N THR A 137 24.17 -5.37 -7.67
CA THR A 137 24.76 -6.10 -8.79
C THR A 137 26.26 -5.86 -8.74
N GLY A 138 26.94 -6.68 -7.94
CA GLY A 138 28.40 -6.74 -7.90
C GLY A 138 28.99 -7.14 -9.25
N GLN A 139 29.33 -6.16 -10.08
CA GLN A 139 30.23 -6.34 -11.21
C GLN A 139 31.68 -6.17 -10.71
N LYS A 140 32.33 -7.29 -10.39
CA LYS A 140 33.79 -7.32 -10.25
C LYS A 140 34.40 -7.41 -11.66
N THR A 141 34.69 -6.27 -12.27
CA THR A 141 35.58 -6.20 -13.44
C THR A 141 37.03 -6.19 -12.97
N GLU A 142 37.66 -7.36 -12.90
CA GLU A 142 39.12 -7.44 -12.84
C GLU A 142 39.68 -7.21 -14.25
N LYS A 143 40.05 -5.96 -14.53
CA LYS A 143 41.08 -5.64 -15.53
C LYS A 143 42.44 -5.75 -14.82
N LEU A 144 43.24 -6.73 -15.21
CA LEU A 144 44.68 -6.72 -14.96
C LEU A 144 45.36 -6.41 -16.29
N ASP A 145 45.94 -5.22 -16.33
CA ASP A 145 46.77 -4.67 -17.40
C ASP A 145 48.12 -5.38 -17.44
N ALA A 146 48.73 -5.39 -18.62
CA ALA A 146 50.01 -5.97 -18.94
C ALA A 146 51.17 -5.28 -18.20
N GLY A 147 52.22 -6.04 -17.91
CA GLY A 147 53.46 -5.47 -17.37
C GLY A 147 54.57 -6.48 -17.06
N GLN A 148 55.09 -7.17 -18.08
CA GLN A 148 56.51 -7.35 -18.42
C GLN A 148 56.71 -8.44 -19.47
#